data_AF-A0A947SA82-F1
#
_entry.id   AF-A0A947SA82-F1
#
_cell.length_a   1.000
_cell.length_b   1.000
_cell.length_c   1.000
_cell.angle_alpha   90.00
_cell.angle_beta   90.00
_cell.angle_gamma   90.00
#
_symmetry.space_group_name_H-M   'P 1'
#
loop_
_entity.id
_entity.type
_entity.pdbx_description
1 polymer ?
#
loop_
_entity_poly.entity_id
_entity_poly.type
_entity_poly.pdbx_seq_one_letter_code
_entity_poly.pdbx_strand_id
1 'polypeptide(L)'
;MNNNKISVNQEKGSQQRLDTIIGRNIECRLDELGIIRLIQVESAADKKYALWKAFIENYHYIGHGKLYGFQIRYLIESENYGWIGALSFSSAAWKLQARDNWVGWSDENRVKHLNEVACNSRFLILPNVRVNNLASHILSISLRQLKQDWMKKYKIEPLLVETFVEKERFSGTCYQAANFHYIGTTQGRGRQDRENEHALPVKDIYLYPLGSDIKEQLCAGQPIKSPSPAFPVDWTEEELGEADFGDERLKRFFRN
;
A
#
# COMPACT_ATOMS: atom_id res chain seq x y z
N MET A 1 -16.06 -4.94 37.99
CA MET A 1 -15.30 -6.22 37.95
C MET A 1 -15.73 -7.18 36.82
N ASN A 2 -16.60 -6.80 35.87
CA ASN A 2 -17.11 -7.72 34.83
C ASN A 2 -16.43 -7.60 33.44
N ASN A 3 -15.57 -6.61 33.21
CA ASN A 3 -14.98 -6.37 31.89
C ASN A 3 -13.79 -7.29 31.56
N ASN A 4 -13.11 -7.86 32.56
CA ASN A 4 -11.95 -8.75 32.33
C ASN A 4 -12.34 -10.19 31.97
N LYS A 5 -13.51 -10.70 32.39
CA LYS A 5 -13.94 -12.07 32.02
C LYS A 5 -14.48 -12.16 30.59
N ILE A 6 -15.08 -11.08 30.09
CA ILE A 6 -15.65 -11.01 28.73
C ILE A 6 -14.54 -10.92 27.69
N SER A 7 -13.50 -10.12 27.94
CA SER A 7 -12.33 -9.96 27.07
C SER A 7 -11.51 -11.26 26.96
N VAL A 8 -11.21 -11.92 28.08
CA VAL A 8 -10.47 -13.20 28.08
C VAL A 8 -11.21 -14.32 27.33
N ASN A 9 -12.53 -14.37 27.40
CA ASN A 9 -13.32 -15.38 26.68
C ASN A 9 -13.42 -15.08 25.17
N GLN A 10 -13.47 -13.81 24.76
CA GLN A 10 -13.44 -13.43 23.35
C GLN A 10 -12.08 -13.71 22.71
N GLU A 11 -10.99 -13.45 23.43
CA GLU A 11 -9.62 -13.75 22.97
C GLU A 11 -9.41 -15.26 22.78
N LYS A 12 -9.79 -16.09 23.76
CA LYS A 12 -9.71 -17.56 23.63
C LYS A 12 -10.52 -18.10 22.45
N GLY A 13 -11.73 -17.59 22.23
CA GLY A 13 -12.56 -18.00 21.09
C GLY A 13 -11.99 -17.57 19.72
N SER A 14 -11.30 -16.44 19.68
CA SER A 14 -10.61 -15.98 18.47
C SER A 14 -9.38 -16.83 18.15
N GLN A 15 -8.58 -17.17 19.17
CA GLN A 15 -7.40 -18.00 19.00
C GLN A 15 -7.76 -19.41 18.53
N GLN A 16 -8.76 -20.04 19.14
CA GLN A 16 -9.22 -21.37 18.74
C GLN A 16 -9.73 -21.42 17.28
N ARG A 17 -10.35 -20.32 16.80
CA ARG A 17 -10.73 -20.19 15.38
C ARG A 17 -9.51 -20.07 14.46
N LEU A 18 -8.49 -19.28 14.85
CA LEU A 18 -7.25 -19.19 14.08
C LEU A 18 -6.55 -20.55 14.02
N ASP A 19 -6.45 -21.25 15.15
CA ASP A 19 -5.82 -22.57 15.22
C ASP A 19 -6.54 -23.58 14.32
N THR A 20 -7.87 -23.47 14.20
CA THR A 20 -8.64 -24.30 13.27
C THR A 20 -8.34 -23.98 11.80
N ILE A 21 -8.18 -22.70 11.47
CA ILE A 21 -7.87 -22.24 10.10
C ILE A 21 -6.44 -22.65 9.72
N ILE A 22 -5.48 -22.47 10.64
CA ILE A 22 -4.06 -22.75 10.42
C ILE A 22 -3.73 -24.24 10.56
N GLY A 23 -4.51 -25.01 11.32
CA GLY A 23 -4.24 -26.40 11.62
C GLY A 23 -4.29 -27.37 10.42
N ARG A 24 -4.65 -26.89 9.22
CA ARG A 24 -4.63 -27.67 7.98
C ARG A 24 -3.66 -27.06 6.99
N ASN A 25 -2.61 -27.81 6.61
CA ASN A 25 -1.73 -27.39 5.51
C ASN A 25 -2.47 -27.51 4.17
N ILE A 26 -2.34 -26.48 3.35
CA ILE A 26 -2.92 -26.40 2.01
C ILE A 26 -1.77 -26.33 1.02
N GLU A 27 -1.43 -27.49 0.48
CA GLU A 27 -0.41 -27.70 -0.55
C GLU A 27 -1.09 -28.40 -1.73
N CYS A 28 -1.53 -27.60 -2.71
CA CYS A 28 -2.27 -28.08 -3.87
C CYS A 28 -1.98 -27.20 -5.10
N ARG A 29 -2.53 -27.57 -6.25
CA ARG A 29 -2.52 -26.71 -7.44
C ARG A 29 -3.51 -25.55 -7.27
N LEU A 30 -3.26 -24.46 -8.01
CA LEU A 30 -4.09 -23.26 -7.95
C LEU A 30 -5.57 -23.52 -8.29
N ASP A 31 -5.83 -24.40 -9.26
CA ASP A 31 -7.20 -24.78 -9.68
C ASP A 31 -7.95 -25.59 -8.62
N GLU A 32 -7.23 -26.32 -7.76
CA GLU A 32 -7.84 -27.10 -6.68
C GLU A 32 -8.36 -26.22 -5.53
N LEU A 33 -7.93 -24.95 -5.43
CA LEU A 33 -8.50 -24.00 -4.47
C LEU A 33 -9.96 -23.61 -4.80
N GLY A 34 -10.45 -23.94 -6.00
CA GLY A 34 -11.75 -23.48 -6.48
C GLY A 34 -11.76 -21.96 -6.71
N ILE A 35 -12.94 -21.36 -6.69
CA ILE A 35 -13.06 -19.91 -6.88
C ILE A 35 -12.43 -19.16 -5.70
N ILE A 36 -11.52 -18.25 -5.99
CA ILE A 36 -10.93 -17.33 -5.01
C ILE A 36 -11.75 -16.03 -4.97
N ARG A 37 -12.25 -15.66 -3.79
CA ARG A 37 -13.06 -14.46 -3.56
C ARG A 37 -12.34 -13.49 -2.62
N LEU A 38 -12.44 -12.20 -2.91
CA LEU A 38 -12.03 -11.15 -1.99
C LEU A 38 -13.26 -10.59 -1.28
N ILE A 39 -13.34 -10.88 0.00
CA ILE A 39 -14.46 -10.46 0.85
C ILE A 39 -14.10 -9.14 1.51
N GLN A 40 -14.75 -8.06 1.08
CA GLN A 40 -14.51 -6.73 1.62
C GLN A 40 -14.87 -6.66 3.11
N VAL A 41 -14.01 -6.01 3.88
CA VAL A 41 -14.23 -5.70 5.29
C VAL A 41 -14.60 -4.22 5.41
N GLU A 42 -15.87 -3.95 5.68
CA GLU A 42 -16.44 -2.61 5.51
C GLU A 42 -16.13 -1.66 6.68
N SER A 43 -16.22 -2.16 7.92
CA SER A 43 -16.07 -1.34 9.12
C SER A 43 -15.47 -2.10 10.30
N ALA A 44 -15.06 -1.37 11.35
CA ALA A 44 -14.56 -1.98 12.58
C ALA A 44 -15.63 -2.78 13.36
N ALA A 45 -16.92 -2.51 13.12
CA ALA A 45 -18.03 -3.25 13.73
C ALA A 45 -18.30 -4.58 13.00
N ASP A 46 -17.70 -4.80 11.83
CA ASP A 46 -17.82 -6.04 11.07
C ASP A 46 -17.10 -7.17 11.80
N LYS A 47 -17.77 -8.32 11.99
CA LYS A 47 -17.13 -9.52 12.55
C LYS A 47 -15.91 -9.96 11.72
N LYS A 48 -15.90 -9.66 10.42
CA LYS A 48 -14.76 -9.91 9.53
C LYS A 48 -13.55 -9.04 9.84
N TYR A 49 -13.74 -7.86 10.44
CA TYR A 49 -12.64 -7.00 10.86
C TYR A 49 -11.81 -7.64 11.96
N ALA A 50 -12.46 -8.27 12.95
CA ALA A 50 -11.75 -9.00 13.99
C ALA A 50 -10.87 -10.11 13.41
N LEU A 51 -11.39 -10.88 12.45
CA LEU A 51 -10.64 -11.93 11.77
C LEU A 51 -9.48 -11.38 10.93
N TRP A 52 -9.74 -10.34 10.12
CA TRP A 52 -8.70 -9.68 9.33
C TRP A 52 -7.58 -9.13 10.23
N LYS A 53 -7.94 -8.45 11.32
CA LYS A 53 -7.00 -7.93 12.30
C LYS A 53 -6.17 -9.07 12.89
N ALA A 54 -6.82 -10.17 13.29
CA ALA A 54 -6.14 -11.33 13.84
C ALA A 54 -5.15 -11.97 12.85
N PHE A 55 -5.49 -12.10 11.57
CA PHE A 55 -4.55 -12.58 10.55
C PHE A 55 -3.32 -11.68 10.42
N ILE A 56 -3.54 -10.37 10.30
CA ILE A 56 -2.45 -9.42 10.11
C ILE A 56 -1.57 -9.32 11.37
N GLU A 57 -2.15 -9.33 12.57
CA GLU A 57 -1.38 -9.28 13.83
C GLU A 57 -0.51 -10.50 14.06
N ASN A 58 -1.00 -11.70 13.72
CA ASN A 58 -0.30 -12.93 14.03
C ASN A 58 0.67 -13.38 12.93
N TYR A 59 0.42 -13.03 11.66
CA TYR A 59 1.16 -13.64 10.54
C TYR A 59 1.80 -12.65 9.56
N HIS A 60 1.38 -11.38 9.54
CA HIS A 60 2.04 -10.39 8.69
C HIS A 60 3.29 -9.85 9.39
N TYR A 61 4.44 -9.82 8.71
CA TYR A 61 5.73 -9.42 9.31
C TYR A 61 5.77 -7.99 9.87
N ILE A 62 4.98 -7.06 9.31
CA ILE A 62 4.80 -5.69 9.84
C ILE A 62 3.78 -5.64 11.00
N GLY A 63 2.96 -6.67 11.17
CA GLY A 63 1.79 -6.65 12.05
C GLY A 63 0.66 -5.74 11.55
N HIS A 64 -0.34 -5.49 12.41
CA HIS A 64 -1.51 -4.65 12.09
C HIS A 64 -1.07 -3.27 11.63
N GLY A 65 -0.44 -2.49 12.52
CA GLY A 65 -0.04 -1.11 12.27
C GLY A 65 -1.22 -0.21 11.85
N LYS A 66 -1.06 1.10 12.02
CA LYS A 66 -2.08 2.04 11.53
C LYS A 66 -2.01 2.14 10.01
N LEU A 67 -3.16 1.93 9.35
CA LEU A 67 -3.38 2.38 7.97
C LEU A 67 -3.84 3.83 8.02
N TYR A 68 -3.35 4.66 7.10
CA TYR A 68 -3.65 6.09 7.05
C TYR A 68 -4.45 6.44 5.79
N GLY A 69 -5.30 7.45 5.91
CA GLY A 69 -6.11 7.96 4.81
C GLY A 69 -7.20 6.99 4.37
N PHE A 70 -7.39 6.89 3.06
CA PHE A 70 -8.28 5.91 2.44
C PHE A 70 -7.82 4.50 2.79
N GLN A 71 -8.77 3.58 2.94
CA GLN A 71 -8.52 2.22 3.40
C GLN A 71 -9.59 1.25 2.90
N ILE A 72 -9.12 0.20 2.23
CA ILE A 72 -9.93 -0.97 1.88
C ILE A 72 -9.21 -2.22 2.35
N ARG A 73 -9.95 -3.14 2.95
CA ARG A 73 -9.45 -4.39 3.50
C ARG A 73 -10.22 -5.53 2.90
N TYR A 74 -9.54 -6.64 2.65
CA TYR A 74 -10.13 -7.87 2.16
C TYR A 74 -9.63 -9.06 2.96
N LEU A 75 -10.54 -9.98 3.25
CA LEU A 75 -10.20 -11.38 3.51
C LEU A 75 -10.19 -12.14 2.18
N ILE A 76 -9.30 -13.12 2.06
CA ILE A 76 -9.15 -13.94 0.87
C ILE A 76 -9.74 -15.32 1.19
N GLU A 77 -10.77 -15.69 0.46
CA GLU A 77 -11.48 -16.96 0.63
C GLU A 77 -11.26 -17.86 -0.60
N SER A 78 -10.87 -19.11 -0.35
CA SER A 78 -10.95 -20.22 -1.29
C SER A 78 -12.29 -20.92 -1.08
N GLU A 79 -12.97 -21.24 -2.18
CA GLU A 79 -14.21 -22.02 -2.16
C GLU A 79 -14.06 -23.37 -1.47
N ASN A 80 -12.94 -24.06 -1.70
CA ASN A 80 -12.73 -25.41 -1.19
C ASN A 80 -12.07 -25.44 0.20
N TYR A 81 -11.34 -24.38 0.58
CA TYR A 81 -10.51 -24.38 1.79
C TYR A 81 -10.81 -23.25 2.78
N GLY A 82 -11.74 -22.35 2.46
CA GLY A 82 -12.11 -21.22 3.32
C GLY A 82 -11.04 -20.13 3.34
N TRP A 83 -10.76 -19.54 4.51
CA TRP A 83 -9.85 -18.40 4.61
C TRP A 83 -8.40 -18.78 4.36
N ILE A 84 -7.77 -18.18 3.35
CA ILE A 84 -6.39 -18.45 2.94
C ILE A 84 -5.46 -17.24 3.06
N GLY A 85 -5.99 -16.06 3.40
CA GLY A 85 -5.17 -14.86 3.55
C GLY A 85 -5.97 -13.58 3.76
N ALA A 86 -5.25 -12.46 3.73
CA ALA A 86 -5.81 -11.11 3.83
C ALA A 86 -4.94 -10.11 3.06
N LEU A 87 -5.54 -9.01 2.60
CA LEU A 87 -4.81 -7.88 2.05
C LEU A 87 -5.49 -6.56 2.38
N SER A 88 -4.76 -5.45 2.25
CA SER A 88 -5.35 -4.12 2.33
C SER A 88 -4.66 -3.11 1.44
N PHE A 89 -5.46 -2.16 0.99
CA PHE A 89 -5.01 -0.95 0.31
C PHE A 89 -5.23 0.26 1.20
N SER A 90 -4.30 1.21 1.14
CA SER A 90 -4.38 2.49 1.83
C SER A 90 -4.09 3.67 0.89
N SER A 91 -4.20 4.91 1.36
CA SER A 91 -3.63 6.05 0.64
C SER A 91 -2.14 5.84 0.37
N ALA A 92 -1.66 6.43 -0.74
CA ALA A 92 -0.25 6.44 -1.12
C ALA A 92 0.65 7.20 -0.15
N ALA A 93 1.95 6.94 -0.24
CA ALA A 93 2.98 7.72 0.40
C ALA A 93 2.94 9.18 -0.09
N TRP A 94 2.98 10.13 0.86
CA TRP A 94 2.83 11.56 0.56
C TRP A 94 3.84 12.08 -0.48
N LYS A 95 5.13 11.76 -0.28
CA LYS A 95 6.23 12.02 -1.21
C LYS A 95 6.95 10.71 -1.48
N LEU A 96 7.24 10.43 -2.75
CA LEU A 96 7.96 9.25 -3.16
C LEU A 96 8.69 9.53 -4.47
N GLN A 97 9.95 9.98 -4.36
CA GLN A 97 10.73 10.45 -5.50
C GLN A 97 10.75 9.45 -6.67
N ALA A 98 10.91 8.15 -6.39
CA ALA A 98 10.91 7.13 -7.43
C ALA A 98 9.59 7.09 -8.23
N ARG A 99 8.44 7.19 -7.55
CA ARG A 99 7.13 7.26 -8.21
C ARG A 99 6.98 8.58 -8.94
N ASP A 100 7.34 9.68 -8.29
CA ASP A 100 7.16 11.01 -8.85
C ASP A 100 7.97 11.17 -10.15
N ASN A 101 9.19 10.62 -10.19
CA ASN A 101 10.03 10.52 -11.40
C ASN A 101 9.43 9.56 -12.44
N TRP A 102 8.89 8.42 -12.01
CA TRP A 102 8.30 7.45 -12.94
C TRP A 102 7.03 8.01 -13.60
N VAL A 103 6.20 8.74 -12.85
CA VAL A 103 4.99 9.40 -13.37
C VAL A 103 5.37 10.62 -14.22
N GLY A 104 6.32 11.43 -13.75
CA GLY A 104 6.75 12.67 -14.41
C GLY A 104 5.90 13.90 -14.09
N TRP A 105 5.08 13.83 -13.03
CA TRP A 105 4.20 14.94 -12.61
C TRP A 105 4.97 16.04 -11.84
N SER A 106 4.39 17.24 -11.79
CA SER A 106 4.86 18.31 -10.90
C SER A 106 4.39 18.10 -9.46
N ASP A 107 4.89 18.90 -8.52
CA ASP A 107 4.39 18.87 -7.14
C ASP A 107 2.91 19.29 -7.04
N GLU A 108 2.48 20.23 -7.87
CA GLU A 108 1.08 20.64 -7.95
C GLU A 108 0.19 19.47 -8.39
N ASN A 109 0.58 18.79 -9.49
CA ASN A 109 -0.15 17.62 -9.98
C ASN A 109 -0.09 16.46 -8.99
N ARG A 110 1.05 16.23 -8.33
CA ARG A 110 1.15 15.23 -7.26
C ARG A 110 0.13 15.52 -6.17
N VAL A 111 0.08 16.74 -5.64
CA VAL A 111 -0.88 17.09 -4.55
C VAL A 111 -2.33 16.90 -5.02
N LYS A 112 -2.64 17.30 -6.25
CA LYS A 112 -3.98 17.16 -6.83
C LYS A 112 -4.40 15.70 -7.02
N HIS A 113 -3.50 14.87 -7.53
CA HIS A 113 -3.81 13.51 -7.98
C HIS A 113 -3.37 12.40 -7.00
N LEU A 114 -2.73 12.72 -5.86
CA LEU A 114 -2.24 11.70 -4.92
C LEU A 114 -3.35 10.75 -4.42
N ASN A 115 -4.58 11.25 -4.33
CA ASN A 115 -5.76 10.48 -3.91
C ASN A 115 -6.21 9.43 -4.94
N GLU A 116 -5.72 9.52 -6.18
CA GLU A 116 -5.91 8.55 -7.26
C GLU A 116 -4.82 7.45 -7.23
N VAL A 117 -3.87 7.54 -6.29
CA VAL A 117 -2.85 6.51 -6.04
C VAL A 117 -3.20 5.72 -4.78
N ALA A 118 -3.36 4.41 -4.93
CA ALA A 118 -3.53 3.48 -3.81
C ALA A 118 -2.20 2.82 -3.47
N CYS A 119 -2.01 2.44 -2.21
CA CYS A 119 -0.86 1.67 -1.76
C CYS A 119 -1.32 0.29 -1.28
N ASN A 120 -0.78 -0.79 -1.84
CA ASN A 120 -0.98 -2.13 -1.27
C ASN A 120 -0.14 -2.25 0.02
N SER A 121 -0.77 -1.86 1.12
CA SER A 121 -0.16 -1.72 2.45
C SER A 121 0.08 -3.05 3.15
N ARG A 122 -0.78 -4.05 2.94
CA ARG A 122 -0.63 -5.39 3.53
C ARG A 122 -0.99 -6.42 2.49
N PHE A 123 -0.18 -7.47 2.40
CA PHE A 123 -0.50 -8.65 1.63
C PHE A 123 -0.01 -9.88 2.37
N LEU A 124 -0.95 -10.76 2.72
CA LEU A 124 -0.70 -11.94 3.53
C LEU A 124 -1.40 -13.15 2.89
N ILE A 125 -0.62 -14.16 2.56
CA ILE A 125 -1.08 -15.54 2.43
C ILE A 125 -0.75 -16.23 3.75
N LEU A 126 -1.70 -16.98 4.32
CA LEU A 126 -1.48 -17.64 5.61
C LEU A 126 -0.34 -18.66 5.52
N PRO A 127 0.45 -18.85 6.59
CA PRO A 127 1.67 -19.66 6.55
C PRO A 127 1.46 -21.15 6.26
N ASN A 128 0.25 -21.66 6.53
CA ASN A 128 -0.16 -23.03 6.19
C ASN A 128 -0.55 -23.19 4.71
N VAL A 129 -0.60 -22.12 3.92
CA VAL A 129 -0.98 -22.14 2.51
C VAL A 129 0.27 -22.00 1.63
N ARG A 130 0.55 -23.04 0.85
CA ARG A 130 1.69 -23.11 -0.07
C ARG A 130 1.21 -23.59 -1.43
N VAL A 131 0.80 -22.62 -2.25
CA VAL A 131 0.26 -22.86 -3.59
C VAL A 131 1.02 -22.00 -4.58
N ASN A 132 1.61 -22.63 -5.60
CA ASN A 132 2.36 -21.94 -6.64
C ASN A 132 1.45 -20.95 -7.39
N ASN A 133 1.99 -19.77 -7.72
CA ASN A 133 1.30 -18.69 -8.44
C ASN A 133 0.07 -18.07 -7.75
N LEU A 134 -0.26 -18.51 -6.52
CA LEU A 134 -1.40 -17.98 -5.76
C LEU A 134 -1.27 -16.48 -5.51
N ALA A 135 -0.08 -16.01 -5.14
CA ALA A 135 0.14 -14.62 -4.78
C ALA A 135 -0.12 -13.65 -5.96
N SER A 136 0.44 -13.93 -7.12
CA SER A 136 0.22 -13.10 -8.32
C SER A 136 -1.22 -13.21 -8.85
N HIS A 137 -1.85 -14.38 -8.71
CA HIS A 137 -3.27 -14.56 -9.01
C HIS A 137 -4.14 -13.66 -8.12
N ILE A 138 -3.93 -13.68 -6.80
CA ILE A 138 -4.64 -12.84 -5.83
C ILE A 138 -4.42 -11.35 -6.13
N LEU A 139 -3.18 -10.94 -6.42
CA LEU A 139 -2.89 -9.55 -6.78
C LEU A 139 -3.69 -9.12 -8.01
N SER A 140 -3.72 -9.95 -9.05
CA SER A 140 -4.45 -9.68 -10.29
C SER A 140 -5.97 -9.50 -10.07
N ILE A 141 -6.60 -10.38 -9.28
CA ILE A 141 -8.03 -10.21 -8.93
C ILE A 141 -8.25 -8.98 -8.05
N SER A 142 -7.32 -8.67 -7.14
CA SER A 142 -7.43 -7.56 -6.20
C SER A 142 -7.39 -6.21 -6.89
N LEU A 143 -6.55 -6.03 -7.91
CA LEU A 143 -6.43 -4.78 -8.65
C LEU A 143 -7.72 -4.44 -9.41
N ARG A 144 -8.37 -5.45 -10.00
CA ARG A 144 -9.66 -5.27 -10.69
C ARG A 144 -10.78 -4.88 -9.74
N GLN A 145 -10.86 -5.56 -8.60
CA GLN A 145 -11.89 -5.29 -7.59
C GLN A 145 -11.64 -3.96 -6.87
N LEU A 146 -10.38 -3.63 -6.58
CA LEU A 146 -9.97 -2.37 -5.96
C LEU A 146 -10.51 -1.17 -6.74
N LYS A 147 -10.36 -1.17 -8.07
CA LYS A 147 -10.83 -0.08 -8.92
C LYS A 147 -12.31 0.23 -8.69
N GLN A 148 -13.14 -0.80 -8.62
CA GLN A 148 -14.58 -0.67 -8.39
C GLN A 148 -14.88 -0.23 -6.95
N ASP A 149 -14.27 -0.88 -5.96
CA ASP A 149 -14.55 -0.62 -4.55
C ASP A 149 -14.07 0.75 -4.09
N TRP A 150 -12.93 1.22 -4.62
CA TRP A 150 -12.37 2.54 -4.34
C TRP A 150 -13.27 3.63 -4.89
N MET A 151 -13.72 3.50 -6.15
CA MET A 151 -14.67 4.43 -6.76
C MET A 151 -16.01 4.42 -6.02
N LYS A 152 -16.52 3.24 -5.66
CA LYS A 152 -17.77 3.11 -4.90
C LYS A 152 -17.70 3.86 -3.57
N LYS A 153 -16.60 3.69 -2.82
CA LYS A 153 -16.42 4.18 -1.46
C LYS A 153 -15.98 5.64 -1.38
N TYR A 154 -15.05 6.06 -2.23
CA TYR A 154 -14.41 7.38 -2.16
C TYR A 154 -14.81 8.33 -3.28
N LYS A 155 -15.58 7.86 -4.27
CA LYS A 155 -15.98 8.63 -5.46
C LYS A 155 -14.77 9.15 -6.26
N ILE A 156 -13.68 8.40 -6.21
CA ILE A 156 -12.43 8.67 -6.90
C ILE A 156 -12.02 7.37 -7.61
N GLU A 157 -11.66 7.47 -8.89
CA GLU A 157 -11.11 6.35 -9.64
C GLU A 157 -9.61 6.23 -9.35
N PRO A 158 -9.11 5.10 -8.84
CA PRO A 158 -7.68 4.93 -8.67
C PRO A 158 -7.03 4.65 -10.03
N LEU A 159 -5.95 5.39 -10.33
CA LEU A 159 -5.18 5.28 -11.58
C LEU A 159 -3.88 4.51 -11.40
N LEU A 160 -3.36 4.43 -10.18
CA LEU A 160 -2.05 3.82 -9.90
C LEU A 160 -2.09 3.07 -8.56
N VAL A 161 -1.36 1.96 -8.49
CA VAL A 161 -1.10 1.24 -7.24
C VAL A 161 0.39 1.17 -6.99
N GLU A 162 0.82 1.58 -5.80
CA GLU A 162 2.18 1.40 -5.31
C GLU A 162 2.26 0.30 -4.24
N THR A 163 3.44 -0.29 -4.05
CA THR A 163 3.74 -1.13 -2.89
C THR A 163 5.22 -1.08 -2.57
N PHE A 164 5.56 -1.55 -1.37
CA PHE A 164 6.91 -1.55 -0.82
C PHE A 164 7.26 -2.92 -0.27
N VAL A 165 8.27 -3.55 -0.85
CA VAL A 165 8.71 -4.91 -0.50
C VAL A 165 10.04 -4.84 0.22
N GLU A 166 10.12 -5.35 1.44
CA GLU A 166 11.38 -5.36 2.21
C GLU A 166 12.41 -6.29 1.56
N LYS A 167 13.48 -5.70 1.03
CA LYS A 167 14.41 -6.34 0.08
C LYS A 167 15.15 -7.54 0.67
N GLU A 168 15.51 -7.45 1.96
CA GLU A 168 16.23 -8.52 2.64
C GLU A 168 15.32 -9.70 3.05
N ARG A 169 14.01 -9.49 3.05
CA ARG A 169 13.03 -10.49 3.49
C ARG A 169 12.30 -11.15 2.32
N PHE A 170 12.05 -10.41 1.24
CA PHE A 170 11.26 -10.89 0.11
C PHE A 170 11.85 -10.43 -1.22
N SER A 171 11.76 -11.29 -2.23
CA SER A 171 12.23 -10.99 -3.60
C SER A 171 11.25 -10.16 -4.45
N GLY A 172 10.01 -9.96 -3.99
CA GLY A 172 8.98 -9.22 -4.74
C GLY A 172 8.47 -9.90 -6.02
N THR A 173 8.84 -11.16 -6.27
CA THR A 173 8.53 -11.90 -7.50
C THR A 173 7.04 -11.99 -7.80
N CYS A 174 6.18 -12.06 -6.78
CA CYS A 174 4.73 -12.09 -6.99
C CYS A 174 4.18 -10.79 -7.58
N TYR A 175 4.77 -9.64 -7.25
CA TYR A 175 4.39 -8.34 -7.82
C TYR A 175 4.86 -8.25 -9.27
N GLN A 176 6.09 -8.67 -9.58
CA GLN A 176 6.57 -8.75 -10.96
C GLN A 176 5.72 -9.68 -11.82
N ALA A 177 5.39 -10.87 -11.30
CA ALA A 177 4.50 -11.83 -11.97
C ALA A 177 3.06 -11.33 -12.13
N ALA A 178 2.64 -10.34 -11.33
CA ALA A 178 1.38 -9.62 -11.48
C ALA A 178 1.52 -8.34 -12.34
N ASN A 179 2.61 -8.19 -13.10
CA ASN A 179 2.93 -7.05 -13.97
C ASN A 179 3.12 -5.70 -13.26
N PHE A 180 3.53 -5.71 -11.99
CA PHE A 180 4.03 -4.49 -11.37
C PHE A 180 5.43 -4.16 -11.91
N HIS A 181 5.66 -2.87 -12.16
CA HIS A 181 6.93 -2.31 -12.59
C HIS A 181 7.79 -2.02 -11.37
N TYR A 182 9.00 -2.58 -11.31
CA TYR A 182 10.01 -2.13 -10.37
C TYR A 182 10.50 -0.74 -10.77
N ILE A 183 10.53 0.21 -9.82
CA ILE A 183 10.87 1.62 -10.11
C ILE A 183 12.02 2.16 -9.24
N GLY A 184 12.65 1.31 -8.44
CA GLY A 184 13.77 1.67 -7.56
C GLY A 184 13.54 1.22 -6.12
N THR A 185 14.34 1.75 -5.21
CA THR A 185 14.27 1.42 -3.78
C THR A 185 13.97 2.64 -2.92
N THR A 186 13.40 2.43 -1.75
CA THR A 186 13.41 3.45 -0.70
C THR A 186 14.84 3.67 -0.21
N GLN A 187 15.09 4.82 0.41
CA GLN A 187 16.39 5.12 1.00
C GLN A 187 16.57 4.54 2.42
N GLY A 188 15.62 3.76 2.94
CA GLY A 188 15.66 3.34 4.35
C GLY A 188 15.36 4.46 5.36
N ARG A 189 14.79 5.58 4.90
CA ARG A 189 14.38 6.69 5.76
C ARG A 189 12.96 6.50 6.29
N GLY A 190 12.77 6.73 7.59
CA GLY A 190 11.45 6.83 8.20
C GLY A 190 10.82 8.19 7.99
N ARG A 191 9.50 8.28 8.18
CA ARG A 191 8.76 9.57 8.14
C ARG A 191 9.30 10.61 9.15
N GLN A 192 9.95 10.15 10.22
CA GLN A 192 10.49 10.99 11.29
C GLN A 192 12.03 11.02 11.28
N ASP A 193 12.68 10.54 10.22
CA ASP A 193 14.13 10.53 10.11
C ASP A 193 14.66 11.92 9.75
N ARG A 194 14.67 12.81 10.76
CA ARG A 194 15.15 14.20 10.64
C ARG A 194 16.67 14.29 10.55
N GLU A 195 17.36 13.30 11.13
CA GLU A 195 18.82 13.23 11.22
C GLU A 195 19.45 12.43 10.06
N ASN A 196 18.64 11.92 9.12
CA ASN A 196 19.07 11.09 8.00
C ASN A 196 19.87 9.85 8.44
N GLU A 197 19.42 9.17 9.48
CA GLU A 197 20.08 7.98 10.03
C GLU A 197 19.89 6.74 9.15
N HIS A 198 18.91 6.73 8.25
CA HIS A 198 18.63 5.60 7.35
C HIS A 198 18.37 4.27 8.09
N ALA A 199 17.84 4.34 9.32
CA ALA A 199 17.72 3.20 10.22
C ALA A 199 16.61 2.19 9.87
N LEU A 200 15.79 2.44 8.83
CA LEU A 200 14.74 1.51 8.42
C LEU A 200 15.19 0.60 7.28
N PRO A 201 14.64 -0.62 7.17
CA PRO A 201 14.94 -1.52 6.06
C PRO A 201 14.64 -0.88 4.70
N VAL A 202 15.57 -1.07 3.77
CA VAL A 202 15.41 -0.69 2.36
C VAL A 202 14.32 -1.55 1.72
N LYS A 203 13.44 -0.91 0.96
CA LYS A 203 12.32 -1.57 0.29
C LYS A 203 12.40 -1.36 -1.21
N ASP A 204 12.19 -2.42 -1.97
CA ASP A 204 11.92 -2.31 -3.40
C ASP A 204 10.53 -1.69 -3.60
N ILE A 205 10.44 -0.77 -4.56
CA ILE A 205 9.21 -0.04 -4.88
C ILE A 205 8.67 -0.58 -6.20
N TYR A 206 7.40 -0.97 -6.18
CA TYR A 206 6.70 -1.51 -7.34
C TYR A 206 5.45 -0.68 -7.65
N LEU A 207 5.19 -0.41 -8.93
CA LEU A 207 4.02 0.33 -9.42
C LEU A 207 3.18 -0.48 -10.41
N TYR A 208 1.87 -0.40 -10.29
CA TYR A 208 0.92 -0.98 -11.24
C TYR A 208 -0.05 0.10 -11.76
N PRO A 209 -0.05 0.42 -13.07
CA PRO A 209 -1.02 1.33 -13.67
C PRO A 209 -2.39 0.63 -13.84
N LEU A 210 -3.49 1.27 -13.40
CA LEU A 210 -4.86 0.74 -13.45
C LEU A 210 -5.64 1.12 -14.74
N GLY A 211 -4.92 1.57 -15.76
CA GLY A 211 -5.46 1.96 -17.07
C GLY A 211 -4.34 2.29 -18.06
N SER A 212 -4.71 2.60 -19.30
CA SER A 212 -3.80 3.24 -20.26
C SER A 212 -3.65 4.73 -19.95
N ASP A 213 -2.58 5.33 -20.46
CA ASP A 213 -2.45 6.80 -20.52
C ASP A 213 -2.47 7.50 -19.15
N ILE A 214 -2.23 6.75 -18.08
CA ILE A 214 -2.30 7.27 -16.70
C ILE A 214 -1.29 8.40 -16.48
N LYS A 215 -0.12 8.35 -17.13
CA LYS A 215 0.86 9.44 -17.00
C LYS A 215 0.33 10.74 -17.61
N GLU A 216 -0.36 10.65 -18.75
CA GLU A 216 -0.98 11.81 -19.40
C GLU A 216 -2.13 12.36 -18.56
N GLN A 217 -2.97 11.49 -17.99
CA GLN A 217 -4.04 11.90 -17.08
C GLN A 217 -3.49 12.60 -15.82
N LEU A 218 -2.46 12.01 -15.22
CA LEU A 218 -1.81 12.51 -14.00
C LEU A 218 -0.95 13.77 -14.24
N CYS A 219 -0.53 14.02 -15.48
CA CYS A 219 0.24 15.20 -15.88
C CYS A 219 -0.58 16.24 -16.65
N ALA A 220 -1.87 16.00 -16.88
CA ALA A 220 -2.70 16.79 -17.78
C ALA A 220 -2.64 18.29 -17.43
N GLY A 221 -2.31 19.12 -18.43
CA GLY A 221 -2.17 20.57 -18.28
C GLY A 221 -0.74 21.07 -18.03
N GLN A 222 0.27 20.19 -17.96
CA GLN A 222 1.68 20.56 -17.85
C GLN A 222 2.58 19.66 -18.72
N PRO A 223 3.74 20.14 -19.19
CA PRO A 223 4.73 19.28 -19.82
C PRO A 223 5.27 18.27 -18.79
N ILE A 224 5.37 16.99 -19.20
CA ILE A 224 5.94 15.91 -18.40
C ILE A 224 7.36 16.32 -18.00
N LYS A 225 7.68 16.33 -16.70
CA LYS A 225 9.05 16.58 -16.25
C LYS A 225 9.94 15.45 -16.78
N SER A 226 10.98 15.83 -17.53
CA SER A 226 12.07 14.90 -17.85
C SER A 226 12.74 14.47 -16.55
N PRO A 227 13.17 13.20 -16.41
CA PRO A 227 13.80 12.73 -15.18
C PRO A 227 15.04 13.59 -14.88
N SER A 228 15.04 14.26 -13.73
CA SER A 228 16.21 15.00 -13.26
C SER A 228 17.33 14.01 -12.90
N PRO A 229 18.61 14.30 -13.22
CA PRO A 229 19.71 13.41 -12.88
C PRO A 229 19.75 13.13 -11.37
N ALA A 230 20.17 11.90 -11.03
CA ALA A 230 19.95 11.26 -9.72
C ALA A 230 20.72 11.86 -8.52
N PHE A 231 21.35 13.03 -8.65
CA PHE A 231 22.11 13.65 -7.56
C PHE A 231 21.97 15.18 -7.57
N PRO A 232 21.45 15.80 -6.50
CA PRO A 232 21.62 17.23 -6.28
C PRO A 232 23.04 17.49 -5.78
N VAL A 233 23.80 18.28 -6.54
CA VAL A 233 24.93 19.05 -6.02
C VAL A 233 24.29 20.19 -5.24
N ASP A 234 24.30 20.07 -3.91
CA ASP A 234 23.85 21.09 -2.96
C ASP A 234 22.31 21.28 -2.83
N TRP A 235 21.76 20.82 -1.70
CA TRP A 235 20.35 20.99 -1.32
C TRP A 235 19.97 22.44 -0.98
N THR A 236 20.96 23.33 -0.85
CA THR A 236 20.75 24.69 -0.36
C THR A 236 20.23 25.63 -1.44
N GLU A 237 20.51 25.36 -2.72
CA GLU A 237 20.09 26.25 -3.82
C GLU A 237 18.67 25.96 -4.36
N GLU A 238 18.11 24.76 -4.14
CA GLU A 238 16.79 24.38 -4.69
C GLU A 238 15.60 24.71 -3.76
N GLU A 239 15.79 24.76 -2.43
CA GLU A 239 14.71 25.08 -1.48
C GLU A 239 14.47 26.60 -1.31
N LEU A 240 15.42 27.46 -1.72
CA LEU A 240 15.33 28.92 -1.54
C LEU A 240 15.59 29.76 -2.81
N GLY A 241 16.03 29.15 -3.91
CA GLY A 241 16.35 29.87 -5.14
C GLY A 241 15.14 30.43 -5.91
N GLU A 242 13.99 29.76 -5.82
CA GLU A 242 12.75 30.13 -6.54
C GLU A 242 11.50 30.22 -5.66
N ALA A 243 11.66 30.25 -4.33
CA ALA A 243 10.53 30.43 -3.42
C ALA A 243 9.99 31.87 -3.51
N ASP A 244 8.93 32.09 -4.29
CA ASP A 244 8.11 33.30 -4.20
C ASP A 244 7.28 33.24 -2.91
N PHE A 245 7.86 33.76 -1.82
CA PHE A 245 7.14 34.01 -0.59
C PHE A 245 6.19 35.18 -0.83
N GLY A 246 5.00 34.87 -1.35
CA GLY A 246 3.93 35.82 -1.68
C GLY A 246 3.34 36.58 -0.49
N ASP A 247 4.18 37.32 0.24
CA ASP A 247 3.80 38.25 1.29
C ASP A 247 4.30 39.67 0.95
N GLU A 248 3.48 40.39 0.18
CA GLU A 248 3.70 41.79 -0.22
C GLU A 248 3.74 42.79 0.96
N ARG A 249 3.50 42.35 2.21
CA ARG A 249 3.50 43.26 3.38
C ARG A 249 4.88 43.58 3.94
N LEU A 250 5.92 42.82 3.63
CA LEU A 250 7.27 43.03 4.17
C LEU A 250 8.20 43.88 3.28
N LYS A 251 7.73 44.37 2.12
CA LYS A 251 8.52 45.24 1.22
C LYS A 251 8.70 46.70 1.69
N ARG A 252 8.41 47.03 2.96
CA ARG A 252 8.46 48.43 3.46
C ARG A 252 9.53 48.75 4.49
N PHE A 253 10.43 47.83 4.83
CA PHE A 253 11.46 48.10 5.86
C PHE A 253 12.91 48.19 5.38
N PHE A 254 13.20 48.11 4.08
CA PHE A 254 14.54 48.40 3.55
C PHE A 254 14.47 49.14 2.21
N ARG A 255 14.19 50.45 2.26
CA ARG A 255 14.67 51.45 1.30
C ARG A 255 14.78 52.80 2.02
N ASN A 256 16.04 53.24 2.15
CA ASN A 256 16.57 54.52 2.64
C ASN A 256 16.64 54.71 4.16
#